data_AF-A0AAE1KZ89-F1
#
_entry.id   AF-A0AAE1KZ89-F1
#
_cell.length_a   1.000
_cell.length_b   1.000
_cell.length_c   1.000
_cell.angle_alpha   90.00
_cell.angle_beta   90.00
_cell.angle_gamma   90.00
#
_symmetry.space_group_name_H-M   'P 1'
#
loop_
_entity.id
_entity.type
_entity.pdbx_description
1 polymer ?
#
loop_
_entity_poly.entity_id
_entity_poly.type
_entity_poly.pdbx_seq_one_letter_code
_entity_poly.pdbx_strand_id
1 'polypeptide(L)'
;MNTDDVGVSGVELHCRSVEGSTQTVSYNMDLGENQKRATVTCSDNGPVNAFKFRINNDMELDYDDEGMNDLRFFCRNSGEELVSYGPSRTDSVWSSTTTCPGGTVICGARLKMEDDNGDDTCVNELLAFCCVM
;
A
#
# COMPACT_ATOMS: atom_id res chain seq x y z
N MET A 1 18.92 11.12 -12.67
CA MET A 1 17.98 10.88 -11.56
C MET A 1 18.30 9.47 -11.12
N ASN A 2 19.04 9.36 -10.01
CA ASN A 2 19.48 8.08 -9.47
C ASN A 2 18.25 7.26 -9.04
N THR A 3 18.35 5.96 -9.20
CA THR A 3 17.25 4.99 -9.20
C THR A 3 17.28 4.07 -7.98
N ASP A 4 17.89 4.50 -6.87
CA ASP A 4 18.24 3.63 -5.76
C ASP A 4 17.16 3.54 -4.67
N ASP A 5 16.40 4.60 -4.38
CA ASP A 5 15.51 4.58 -3.21
C ASP A 5 14.04 4.68 -3.61
N VAL A 6 13.50 3.56 -4.09
CA VAL A 6 12.11 3.45 -4.54
C VAL A 6 11.28 2.67 -3.52
N GLY A 7 10.94 3.32 -2.40
CA GLY A 7 9.97 2.84 -1.43
C GLY A 7 8.53 3.27 -1.76
N VAL A 8 7.58 2.79 -0.97
CA VAL A 8 6.20 3.26 -0.93
C VAL A 8 6.21 4.54 -0.12
N SER A 9 5.92 5.65 -0.79
CA SER A 9 5.94 7.01 -0.22
C SER A 9 4.55 7.58 0.09
N GLY A 10 3.51 6.78 -0.14
CA GLY A 10 2.13 7.17 0.05
C GLY A 10 1.16 6.08 -0.37
N VAL A 11 -0.10 6.24 0.04
CA VAL A 11 -1.20 5.35 -0.30
C VAL A 11 -2.43 6.20 -0.66
N GLU A 12 -3.07 5.85 -1.77
CA GLU A 12 -4.33 6.43 -2.22
C GLU A 12 -5.40 5.34 -2.30
N LEU A 13 -6.52 5.55 -1.60
CA LEU A 13 -7.68 4.65 -1.57
C LEU A 13 -8.86 5.33 -2.25
N HIS A 14 -9.47 4.63 -3.22
CA HIS A 14 -10.73 5.04 -3.83
C HIS A 14 -11.88 4.32 -3.14
N CYS A 15 -12.55 5.01 -2.24
CA CYS A 15 -13.62 4.46 -1.42
C CYS A 15 -15.00 4.71 -2.07
N ARG A 16 -15.91 3.76 -1.86
CA ARG A 16 -17.33 3.87 -2.22
C ARG A 16 -18.19 3.56 -0.99
N SER A 17 -19.14 4.42 -0.68
CA SER A 17 -20.15 4.18 0.35
C SER A 17 -21.25 3.25 -0.14
N VAL A 18 -22.01 2.67 0.80
CA VAL A 18 -23.20 1.86 0.50
C VAL A 18 -24.24 2.64 -0.29
N GLU A 19 -24.35 3.93 -0.03
CA GLU A 19 -25.26 4.86 -0.70
C GLU A 19 -24.77 5.28 -2.10
N GLY A 20 -23.58 4.82 -2.51
CA GLY A 20 -23.00 5.07 -3.83
C GLY A 20 -22.14 6.33 -3.92
N SER A 21 -21.91 7.04 -2.82
CA SER A 21 -20.97 8.17 -2.78
C SER A 21 -19.54 7.67 -2.93
N THR A 22 -18.72 8.37 -3.71
CA THR A 22 -17.31 8.03 -3.89
C THR A 22 -16.42 9.09 -3.28
N GLN A 23 -15.33 8.68 -2.64
CA GLN A 23 -14.30 9.58 -2.13
C GLN A 23 -12.91 8.99 -2.39
N THR A 24 -11.93 9.84 -2.67
CA THR A 24 -10.52 9.45 -2.70
C THR A 24 -9.89 9.92 -1.39
N VAL A 25 -9.25 9.00 -0.67
CA VAL A 25 -8.46 9.31 0.53
C VAL A 25 -7.01 9.02 0.19
N SER A 26 -6.21 10.07 0.09
CA SER A 26 -4.78 9.97 -0.17
C SER A 26 -3.97 10.53 0.98
N TYR A 27 -2.90 9.82 1.31
CA TYR A 27 -1.79 10.39 2.05
C TYR A 27 -0.52 10.09 1.28
N ASN A 28 0.24 11.10 0.95
CA ASN A 28 1.52 11.01 0.27
C ASN A 28 2.41 12.15 0.77
N MET A 29 3.72 12.00 0.60
CA MET A 29 4.72 13.03 0.92
C MET A 29 4.77 14.16 -0.13
N ASP A 30 3.60 14.65 -0.55
CA ASP A 30 3.40 15.72 -1.55
C ASP A 30 4.10 15.47 -2.91
N LEU A 31 4.20 14.20 -3.30
CA LEU A 31 4.73 13.81 -4.61
C LEU A 31 3.78 14.23 -5.73
N GLY A 32 4.35 14.65 -6.87
CA GLY A 32 3.58 15.05 -8.04
C GLY A 32 2.88 13.85 -8.71
N GLU A 33 1.82 14.12 -9.48
CA GLU A 33 1.04 13.08 -10.19
C GLU A 33 1.89 12.13 -11.04
N ASN A 34 2.98 12.61 -11.65
CA ASN A 34 3.87 11.80 -12.47
C ASN A 34 4.71 10.79 -11.68
N GLN A 35 4.71 10.87 -10.35
CA GLN A 35 5.39 9.93 -9.44
C GLN A 35 4.41 8.91 -8.86
N LYS A 36 3.10 9.08 -9.05
CA LYS A 36 2.10 8.10 -8.61
C LYS A 36 2.11 6.88 -9.53
N ARG A 37 1.91 5.71 -8.93
CA ARG A 37 1.66 4.48 -9.68
C ARG A 37 0.25 4.52 -10.27
N ALA A 38 0.02 3.75 -11.33
CA ALA A 38 -1.29 3.63 -11.95
C ALA A 38 -2.34 3.14 -10.94
N THR A 39 -3.51 3.76 -10.95
CA THR A 39 -4.68 3.28 -10.21
C THR A 39 -5.08 1.90 -10.73
N VAL A 40 -5.18 0.94 -9.82
CA VAL A 40 -5.65 -0.42 -10.09
C VAL A 40 -6.91 -0.69 -9.27
N THR A 41 -7.89 -1.33 -9.88
CA THR A 41 -9.19 -1.63 -9.27
C THR A 41 -9.57 -3.08 -9.52
N CYS A 42 -10.38 -3.66 -8.63
CA CYS A 42 -10.89 -5.01 -8.81
C CYS A 42 -11.70 -5.15 -10.10
N SER A 43 -11.47 -6.22 -10.85
CA SER A 43 -12.16 -6.51 -12.12
C SER A 43 -13.69 -6.62 -11.98
N ASP A 44 -14.16 -7.01 -10.80
CA ASP A 44 -15.58 -7.09 -10.44
C ASP A 44 -16.14 -5.77 -9.87
N ASN A 45 -15.34 -4.70 -9.83
CA ASN A 45 -15.62 -3.44 -9.12
C ASN A 45 -15.92 -3.62 -7.61
N GLY A 46 -15.49 -4.73 -7.04
CA GLY A 46 -15.63 -5.04 -5.62
C GLY A 46 -14.61 -4.30 -4.75
N PRO A 47 -14.80 -4.33 -3.42
CA PRO A 47 -13.87 -3.75 -2.47
C PRO A 47 -12.65 -4.64 -2.27
N VAL A 48 -11.57 -4.05 -1.76
CA VAL A 48 -10.41 -4.79 -1.26
C VAL A 48 -10.61 -5.16 0.21
N ASN A 49 -10.11 -6.33 0.63
CA ASN A 49 -10.23 -6.80 2.01
C ASN A 49 -8.93 -7.36 2.59
N ALA A 50 -7.86 -7.41 1.82
CA ALA A 50 -6.57 -7.85 2.30
C ALA A 50 -5.44 -7.08 1.62
N PHE A 51 -4.27 -7.11 2.23
CA PHE A 51 -3.06 -6.56 1.65
C PHE A 51 -1.84 -7.39 2.03
N LYS A 52 -0.77 -7.25 1.25
CA LYS A 52 0.58 -7.68 1.61
C LYS A 52 1.55 -6.60 1.19
N PHE A 53 2.69 -6.56 1.86
CA PHE A 53 3.73 -5.60 1.57
C PHE A 53 5.05 -6.30 1.30
N ARG A 54 5.99 -5.60 0.68
CA ARG A 54 7.32 -6.11 0.34
C ARG A 54 8.38 -5.31 1.08
N ILE A 55 9.35 -5.99 1.68
CA ILE A 55 10.50 -5.39 2.37
C ILE A 55 11.80 -6.04 1.89
N ASN A 56 12.94 -5.39 2.10
CA ASN A 56 14.24 -5.98 1.84
C ASN A 56 14.43 -7.26 2.66
N ASN A 57 15.23 -8.19 2.13
CA ASN A 57 15.54 -9.47 2.77
C ASN A 57 16.80 -9.40 3.65
N ASP A 58 17.35 -8.21 3.89
CA ASP A 58 18.57 -8.04 4.69
C ASP A 58 18.25 -8.21 6.18
N MET A 59 18.25 -9.46 6.62
CA MET A 59 18.04 -9.85 8.02
C MET A 59 19.24 -9.52 8.94
N GLU A 60 20.20 -8.69 8.49
CA GLU A 60 21.50 -8.50 9.17
C GLU A 60 21.93 -7.06 9.50
N LEU A 61 21.18 -6.00 9.19
CA LEU A 61 21.56 -4.64 9.58
C LEU A 61 20.43 -3.92 10.32
N ASP A 62 20.83 -2.94 11.14
CA ASP A 62 19.98 -2.23 12.08
C ASP A 62 18.66 -1.72 11.46
N TYR A 63 17.64 -1.56 12.30
CA TYR A 63 16.24 -1.30 11.98
C TYR A 63 15.94 0.05 11.29
N ASP A 64 16.94 0.76 10.77
CA ASP A 64 16.89 2.18 10.46
C ASP A 64 16.65 2.55 8.98
N ASP A 65 16.89 1.66 7.99
CA ASP A 65 16.94 2.11 6.59
C ASP A 65 15.91 1.48 5.62
N GLU A 66 14.93 0.70 6.10
CA GLU A 66 14.16 -0.17 5.19
C GLU A 66 12.64 -0.04 5.33
N GLY A 67 12.11 0.99 4.68
CA GLY A 67 10.67 1.13 4.47
C GLY A 67 10.10 0.13 3.46
N MET A 68 8.77 0.14 3.33
CA MET A 68 8.06 -0.74 2.40
C MET A 68 8.45 -0.47 0.95
N ASN A 69 8.87 -1.50 0.20
CA ASN A 69 9.22 -1.39 -1.22
C ASN A 69 8.01 -1.49 -2.16
N ASP A 70 7.01 -2.27 -1.75
CA ASP A 70 5.81 -2.51 -2.55
C ASP A 70 4.60 -2.80 -1.66
N LEU A 71 3.41 -2.45 -2.13
CA LEU A 71 2.14 -2.66 -1.45
C LEU A 71 1.14 -3.21 -2.46
N ARG A 72 0.49 -4.33 -2.11
CA ARG A 72 -0.53 -4.94 -2.96
C ARG A 72 -1.78 -5.25 -2.16
N PHE A 73 -2.92 -4.97 -2.77
CA PHE A 73 -4.23 -5.27 -2.21
C PHE A 73 -4.87 -6.47 -2.88
N PHE A 74 -5.82 -7.11 -2.20
CA PHE A 74 -6.59 -8.22 -2.74
C PHE A 74 -8.08 -7.90 -2.73
N CYS A 75 -8.72 -8.25 -3.83
CA CYS A 75 -10.15 -8.09 -4.06
C CYS A 75 -10.95 -9.13 -3.27
N ARG A 76 -11.99 -8.68 -2.57
CA ARG A 76 -12.75 -9.53 -1.64
C ARG A 76 -13.46 -10.69 -2.33
N ASN A 77 -14.09 -10.45 -3.47
CA ASN A 77 -14.96 -11.47 -4.08
C ASN A 77 -14.20 -12.35 -5.07
N SER A 78 -13.30 -11.77 -5.87
CA SER A 78 -12.54 -12.50 -6.88
C SER A 78 -11.25 -13.14 -6.34
N GLY A 79 -10.70 -12.64 -5.22
CA GLY A 79 -9.37 -13.00 -4.75
C GLY A 79 -8.23 -12.44 -5.61
N GLU A 80 -8.56 -11.59 -6.59
CA GLU A 80 -7.60 -10.94 -7.48
C GLU A 80 -6.59 -10.10 -6.69
N GLU A 81 -5.30 -10.25 -7.01
CA GLU A 81 -4.24 -9.39 -6.50
C GLU A 81 -4.11 -8.16 -7.39
N LEU A 82 -4.27 -6.97 -6.80
CA LEU A 82 -4.08 -5.70 -7.50
C LEU A 82 -2.59 -5.37 -7.57
N VAL A 83 -2.02 -5.55 -8.77
CA VAL A 83 -0.61 -5.30 -9.05
C VAL A 83 -0.43 -3.94 -9.72
N SER A 84 0.06 -2.96 -8.97
CA SER A 84 0.67 -1.76 -9.55
C SER A 84 2.15 -2.07 -9.80
N TYR A 85 2.64 -1.97 -11.03
CA TYR A 85 4.04 -2.26 -11.33
C TYR A 85 4.96 -1.25 -10.62
N GLY A 86 5.76 -1.73 -9.66
CA GLY A 86 6.91 -1.04 -9.08
C GLY A 86 8.23 -1.60 -9.63
N PRO A 87 9.38 -0.99 -9.30
CA PRO A 87 10.67 -1.53 -9.71
C PRO A 87 10.88 -2.94 -9.15
N SER A 88 11.39 -3.83 -10.01
CA SER A 88 11.67 -5.21 -9.64
C SER A 88 12.95 -5.28 -8.79
N ARG A 89 12.83 -5.19 -7.47
CA ARG A 89 13.91 -5.58 -6.54
C ARG A 89 14.02 -7.11 -6.49
N THR A 90 15.22 -7.67 -6.63
CA THR A 90 15.46 -9.14 -6.60
C THR A 90 15.78 -9.69 -5.22
N ASP A 91 16.05 -8.80 -4.28
CA ASP A 91 16.56 -8.97 -2.92
C ASP A 91 15.51 -8.65 -1.83
N SER A 92 14.23 -8.79 -2.16
CA SER A 92 13.13 -8.44 -1.26
C SER A 92 12.06 -9.52 -1.18
N VAL A 93 11.48 -9.66 0.01
CA VAL A 93 10.50 -10.69 0.36
C VAL A 93 9.12 -10.09 0.60
N TRP A 94 8.09 -10.86 0.27
CA TRP A 94 6.71 -10.50 0.57
C TRP A 94 6.34 -10.92 1.99
N SER A 95 5.62 -10.06 2.70
CA SER A 95 4.95 -10.41 3.95
C SER A 95 3.91 -11.50 3.71
N SER A 96 3.46 -12.15 4.78
CA SER A 96 2.17 -12.85 4.75
C SER A 96 1.03 -11.88 4.42
N THR A 97 -0.02 -12.38 3.80
CA THR A 97 -1.24 -11.61 3.55
C THR A 97 -1.95 -11.28 4.86
N THR A 98 -2.26 -10.01 5.08
CA THR A 98 -3.10 -9.53 6.17
C THR A 98 -4.51 -9.30 5.65
N THR A 99 -5.48 -10.02 6.21
CA THR A 99 -6.87 -10.02 5.73
C THR A 99 -7.81 -9.51 6.82
N CYS A 100 -8.72 -8.61 6.43
CA CYS A 100 -9.79 -8.14 7.30
C CYS A 100 -10.67 -9.32 7.78
N PRO A 101 -11.27 -9.24 8.99
CA PRO A 101 -12.20 -10.25 9.48
C PRO A 101 -13.34 -10.56 8.51
N GLY A 102 -13.88 -11.77 8.60
CA GLY A 102 -15.00 -12.21 7.75
C GLY A 102 -16.17 -11.22 7.76
N GLY A 103 -16.67 -10.91 6.56
CA GLY A 103 -17.77 -9.94 6.39
C GLY A 103 -17.33 -8.47 6.34
N THR A 104 -16.05 -8.15 6.51
CA THR A 104 -15.54 -6.78 6.49
C THR A 104 -14.62 -6.49 5.28
N VAL A 105 -14.41 -5.21 5.00
CA VAL A 105 -13.56 -4.68 3.91
C VAL A 105 -12.65 -3.59 4.44
N ILE A 106 -11.57 -3.28 3.70
CA ILE A 106 -10.74 -2.13 4.04
C ILE A 106 -11.53 -0.85 3.74
N CYS A 107 -11.72 -0.01 4.76
CA CYS A 107 -12.46 1.26 4.68
C CYS A 107 -11.58 2.48 5.01
N GLY A 108 -10.32 2.26 5.36
CA GLY A 108 -9.34 3.30 5.63
C GLY A 108 -7.99 2.72 5.97
N ALA A 109 -6.99 3.59 6.09
CA ALA A 109 -5.65 3.23 6.54
C ALA A 109 -5.04 4.35 7.39
N ARG A 110 -4.07 3.98 8.24
CA ARG A 110 -3.13 4.89 8.88
C ARG A 110 -1.72 4.44 8.51
N LEU A 111 -0.88 5.39 8.12
CA LEU A 111 0.51 5.13 7.76
C LEU A 111 1.42 5.63 8.89
N LYS A 112 2.53 4.94 9.11
CA LYS A 112 3.68 5.44 9.86
C LYS A 112 4.82 5.65 8.87
N MET A 113 5.42 6.82 8.91
CA MET A 113 6.53 7.23 8.05
C MET A 113 7.68 7.74 8.91
N GLU A 114 8.90 7.66 8.40
CA GLU A 114 10.08 8.35 8.94
C GLU A 114 9.84 9.88 8.97
N ASP A 115 10.39 10.59 9.95
CA ASP A 115 10.31 12.06 10.05
C ASP A 115 11.16 12.74 8.95
N ASP A 116 10.75 13.94 8.52
CA ASP A 116 11.21 14.64 7.31
C ASP A 116 12.66 15.19 7.32
N ASN A 117 13.52 14.75 8.23
CA ASN A 117 14.87 15.31 8.40
C ASN A 117 15.88 14.84 7.31
N GLY A 118 15.44 14.21 6.21
CA GLY A 118 16.30 13.67 5.15
C GLY A 118 15.56 13.17 3.89
N ASP A 119 16.32 12.61 2.94
CA ASP A 119 15.86 12.13 1.61
C ASP A 119 15.15 10.76 1.66
N ASP A 120 15.11 10.08 2.81
CA ASP A 120 14.72 8.66 2.95
C ASP A 120 13.29 8.49 3.51
N THR A 121 12.30 9.13 2.90
CA THR A 121 10.92 9.05 3.39
C THR A 121 10.16 7.88 2.78
N CYS A 122 10.09 6.76 3.51
CA CYS A 122 9.30 5.59 3.15
C CYS A 122 8.19 5.30 4.18
N VAL A 123 7.13 4.60 3.75
CA VAL A 123 6.10 4.06 4.65
C VAL A 123 6.65 2.84 5.37
N ASN A 124 6.81 2.94 6.68
CA ASN A 124 7.32 1.87 7.53
C ASN A 124 6.20 0.94 8.02
N GLU A 125 5.02 1.49 8.30
CA GLU A 125 3.88 0.69 8.76
C GLU A 125 2.59 1.13 8.08
N LEU A 126 1.73 0.16 7.78
CA LEU A 126 0.35 0.38 7.34
C LEU A 126 -0.61 -0.34 8.29
N LEU A 127 -1.47 0.44 8.94
CA LEU A 127 -2.60 -0.06 9.71
C LEU A 127 -3.88 0.10 8.89
N ALA A 128 -4.48 -1.01 8.47
CA ALA A 128 -5.76 -1.00 7.77
C ALA A 128 -6.94 -0.98 8.76
N PHE A 129 -7.97 -0.19 8.45
CA PHE A 129 -9.25 -0.21 9.16
C PHE A 129 -10.25 -1.07 8.41
N CYS A 130 -10.91 -1.99 9.12
CA CYS A 130 -11.89 -2.90 8.55
C CYS A 130 -13.31 -2.49 8.97
N CYS A 131 -14.21 -2.30 8.01
CA CYS A 131 -15.61 -1.95 8.24
C CYS A 131 -16.55 -2.98 7.61
N VAL A 132 -17.75 -3.10 8.16
CA VAL A 132 -18.87 -3.74 7.45
C VAL A 132 -19.30 -2.85 6.29
N MET A 133 -19.59 -3.46 5.14
CA MET A 133 -20.34 -2.80 4.06
C MET A 133 -21.83 -2.88 4.32
#